data_AF-A0A1Z4EBQ8-F1
#
_entry.id   AF-A0A1Z4EBQ8-F1
#
_cell.length_a   1.000
_cell.length_b   1.000
_cell.length_c   1.000
_cell.angle_alpha   90.00
_cell.angle_beta   90.00
_cell.angle_gamma   90.00
#
_symmetry.space_group_name_H-M   'P 1'
#
loop_
_entity.id
_entity.type
_entity.pdbx_description
1 polymer ?
#
loop_
_entity_poly.entity_id
_entity_poly.type
_entity_poly.pdbx_seq_one_letter_code
_entity_poly.pdbx_strand_id
1 'polypeptide(L)' 'MEAEATPESVPVEKLHSGDPITDCGQRYIVLESKTVGDSCVVLELESRIDHRLQVIEKSFPAGYQVDRAHHRIL' A
#
# COMPACT_ATOMS: atom_id res chain seq x y z
N MET A 1 10.06 -26.83 1.39
CA MET A 1 8.85 -26.07 1.75
C MET A 1 9.27 -24.62 1.77
N GLU A 2 8.67 -23.82 0.90
CA GLU A 2 9.03 -22.44 0.63
C GLU A 2 8.79 -21.60 1.89
N ALA A 3 9.76 -20.76 2.24
CA ALA A 3 9.63 -19.86 3.38
C ALA A 3 8.40 -18.97 3.15
N GLU A 4 7.41 -19.09 4.02
CA GLU A 4 6.31 -18.14 4.15
C GLU A 4 6.98 -16.79 4.42
N ALA A 5 7.16 -16.00 3.38
CA ALA A 5 7.72 -14.66 3.49
C ALA A 5 6.74 -13.88 4.36
N THR A 6 7.10 -13.68 5.62
CA THR A 6 6.37 -12.79 6.51
C THR A 6 6.23 -11.47 5.78
N PRO A 7 5.00 -10.98 5.50
CA PRO A 7 4.82 -9.73 4.81
C PRO A 7 5.57 -8.66 5.61
N GLU A 8 6.55 -8.03 4.96
CA GLU A 8 7.30 -6.95 5.60
C GLU A 8 6.34 -5.78 5.78
N SER A 9 5.88 -5.56 7.01
CA SER A 9 5.04 -4.41 7.32
C SER A 9 5.90 -3.15 7.28
N VAL A 10 5.43 -2.14 6.54
CA VAL A 10 6.10 -0.85 6.37
C VAL A 10 5.20 0.30 6.78
N PRO A 11 5.77 1.36 7.38
CA PRO A 11 5.02 2.57 7.68
C PRO A 11 4.60 3.28 6.38
N VAL A 12 3.40 3.85 6.39
CA VAL A 12 2.83 4.58 5.25
C VAL A 12 3.67 5.76 4.78
N GLU A 13 4.48 6.36 5.66
CA GLU A 13 5.43 7.45 5.35
C GLU A 13 6.61 7.00 4.48
N LYS A 14 6.94 5.71 4.49
CA LYS A 14 8.06 5.16 3.72
C LYS A 14 7.62 4.58 2.39
N LEU A 15 6.33 4.67 2.07
CA LEU A 15 5.81 4.22 0.79
C LEU A 15 6.14 5.23 -0.29
N HIS A 16 6.50 4.70 -1.45
CA HIS A 16 6.76 5.50 -2.63
C HIS A 16 5.85 5.08 -3.78
N SER A 17 5.71 5.97 -4.77
CA SER A 17 5.03 5.63 -6.01
C SER A 17 5.62 4.36 -6.63
N GLY A 18 4.76 3.42 -7.00
CA GLY A 18 5.10 2.10 -7.49
C GLY A 18 5.17 1.00 -6.43
N ASP A 19 5.16 1.33 -5.12
CA ASP A 19 5.23 0.31 -4.07
C ASP A 19 3.92 -0.51 -4.03
N PRO A 20 4.00 -1.84 -4.19
CA PRO A 20 2.85 -2.71 -4.00
C PRO A 20 2.61 -2.97 -2.50
N ILE A 21 1.38 -2.72 -2.03
CA ILE A 21 0.99 -2.92 -0.63
C ILE A 21 -0.27 -3.77 -0.52
N THR A 22 -0.49 -4.36 0.66
CA THR A 22 -1.73 -5.02 1.05
C THR A 22 -2.25 -4.34 2.32
N ASP A 23 -3.51 -3.92 2.28
CA ASP A 23 -4.23 -3.34 3.41
C ASP A 23 -5.57 -4.06 3.56
N CYS A 24 -5.85 -4.58 4.76
CA CYS A 24 -7.07 -5.33 5.08
C CYS A 24 -7.39 -6.47 4.08
N GLY A 25 -6.37 -7.13 3.54
CA GLY A 25 -6.50 -8.23 2.56
C GLY A 25 -6.74 -7.78 1.12
N GLN A 26 -6.80 -6.47 0.85
CA GLN A 26 -6.88 -5.91 -0.49
C GLN A 26 -5.49 -5.44 -0.94
N ARG A 27 -5.12 -5.79 -2.17
CA ARG A 27 -3.87 -5.34 -2.79
C ARG A 27 -4.04 -3.99 -3.46
N TYR A 28 -3.07 -3.12 -3.28
CA TYR A 28 -2.96 -1.81 -3.90
C TYR A 28 -1.57 -1.58 -4.48
N ILE A 29 -1.46 -0.66 -5.44
CA ILE A 29 -0.18 -0.07 -5.84
C ILE A 29 -0.23 1.41 -5.46
N VAL A 30 0.79 1.88 -4.74
CA VAL A 30 0.89 3.28 -4.37
C VAL A 30 1.17 4.10 -5.63
N LEU A 31 0.32 5.07 -5.93
CA LEU A 31 0.51 6.01 -7.04
C LEU A 31 1.18 7.28 -6.55
N GLU A 32 0.69 7.82 -5.44
CA GLU A 32 1.24 9.02 -4.79
C GLU A 32 1.13 8.89 -3.27
N SER A 33 2.08 9.49 -2.56
CA SER A 33 2.08 9.58 -1.10
C SER A 33 2.27 11.04 -0.68
N LYS A 34 1.38 11.55 0.16
CA LYS A 34 1.43 12.93 0.64
C LYS A 34 1.21 12.99 2.14
N THR A 35 2.21 13.49 2.86
CA THR A 35 2.06 13.80 4.28
C THR A 35 1.24 15.08 4.43
N VAL A 36 0.18 15.02 5.24
CA VAL A 36 -0.72 16.15 5.54
C VAL A 36 -0.54 16.50 7.02
N GLY A 37 0.29 17.50 7.29
CA GLY A 37 0.71 17.87 8.65
C GLY A 37 1.62 16.81 9.27
N ASP A 38 1.64 16.71 10.61
CA ASP A 38 2.49 15.75 11.33
C ASP A 38 1.76 14.45 11.72
N SER A 39 0.47 14.31 11.39
CA SER A 39 -0.39 13.26 11.95
C SER A 39 -1.07 12.35 10.92
N CYS A 40 -0.99 12.68 9.62
CA CYS A 40 -1.73 11.97 8.58
C CYS A 40 -0.89 11.83 7.30
N VAL A 41 -1.00 10.66 6.66
CA VAL A 41 -0.49 10.41 5.32
C VAL A 41 -1.66 10.05 4.42
N VAL A 42 -1.82 10.77 3.33
CA VAL A 42 -2.77 10.46 2.28
C VAL A 42 -2.04 9.71 1.18
N LEU A 43 -2.55 8.54 0.82
CA LEU A 43 -2.05 7.74 -0.28
C LEU A 43 -3.08 7.72 -1.40
N GLU A 44 -2.62 8.01 -2.61
CA GLU A 44 -3.34 7.64 -3.82
C GLU A 44 -2.95 6.21 -4.17
N LEU A 45 -3.95 5.35 -4.32
CA LEU A 45 -3.80 3.91 -4.47
C LEU A 45 -4.52 3.44 -5.73
N GLU A 46 -3.81 2.66 -6.53
CA GLU A 46 -4.41 1.86 -7.59
C GLU A 46 -4.93 0.55 -7.01
N SER A 47 -6.21 0.27 -7.23
CA SER A 47 -6.85 -1.01 -6.91
C SER A 47 -7.37 -1.65 -8.17
N ARG A 48 -7.26 -2.97 -8.27
CA ARG A 48 -7.86 -3.76 -9.35
C ARG A 48 -9.00 -4.61 -8.79
N ILE A 49 -10.23 -4.18 -9.02
CA ILE A 49 -11.45 -4.88 -8.60
C ILE A 49 -12.25 -5.19 -9.86
N ASP A 50 -12.72 -6.44 -10.00
CA ASP A 50 -13.50 -6.88 -11.17
C ASP A 50 -12.84 -6.57 -12.52
N HIS A 51 -11.52 -6.82 -12.60
CA HIS A 51 -10.68 -6.52 -13.77
C HIS A 51 -10.60 -5.04 -14.18
N ARG A 52 -11.21 -4.13 -13.41
CA ARG A 52 -11.14 -2.69 -13.63
C ARG A 52 -10.12 -2.06 -12.69
N LEU A 53 -9.30 -1.20 -13.26
CA LEU A 53 -8.36 -0.36 -12.52
C LEU A 53 -9.14 0.84 -11.96
N GLN A 54 -9.00 1.07 -10.66
CA GLN A 54 -9.61 2.17 -9.93
C GLN A 54 -8.53 2.90 -9.15
N VAL A 55 -8.58 4.22 -9.19
CA VAL A 55 -7.76 5.08 -8.35
C VAL A 55 -8.61 5.48 -7.15
N ILE A 56 -8.09 5.22 -5.96
CA ILE A 56 -8.74 5.61 -4.70
C ILE A 56 -7.77 6.43 -3.87
N GLU A 57 -8.30 7.41 -3.15
CA GLU A 57 -7.55 8.13 -2.13
C GLU A 57 -7.90 7.53 -0.76
N LYS A 58 -6.88 7.22 0.05
CA LYS A 58 -7.04 6.79 1.44
C LYS A 58 -6.14 7.59 2.35
N SER A 59 -6.70 8.05 3.47
CA SER A 59 -5.94 8.66 4.55
C SER A 59 -5.60 7.64 5.63
N PHE A 60 -4.37 7.69 6.10
CA PHE A 60 -3.83 6.83 7.13
C PHE A 60 -3.24 7.70 8.25
N PRO A 61 -3.37 7.30 9.52
CA PRO A 61 -2.68 7.98 10.59
C PRO A 61 -1.16 7.79 10.45
N ALA A 62 -0.39 8.78 10.88
CA ALA A 62 1.06 8.65 10.91
C ALA A 62 1.49 7.44 11.77
N GLY A 63 2.47 6.68 11.29
CA GLY A 63 2.97 5.44 11.87
C GLY A 63 2.14 4.20 11.52
N TYR A 64 1.03 4.33 10.78
CA TYR A 64 0.23 3.19 10.34
C TYR A 64 1.08 2.23 9.51
N GLN A 65 0.97 0.94 9.81
CA GLN A 65 1.71 -0.11 9.14
C GLN A 65 0.83 -0.78 8.09
N VAL A 66 1.35 -0.93 6.88
CA VAL A 66 0.74 -1.73 5.82
C VAL A 66 1.71 -2.82 5.39
N ASP A 67 1.18 -3.93 4.89
CA ASP A 67 2.02 -5.04 4.45
C ASP A 67 2.57 -4.77 3.05
N ARG A 68 3.86 -4.93 2.83
CA ARG A 68 4.39 -4.94 1.46
C ARG A 68 3.90 -6.17 0.73
N ALA A 69 3.29 -5.96 -0.42
CA ALA A 69 2.81 -7.04 -1.25
C ALA A 69 3.94 -7.46 -2.18
N HIS A 70 4.38 -8.72 -2.13
CA HIS A 70 5.41 -9.19 -3.05
C HIS A 70 4.98 -8.95 -4.51
N HIS A 71 5.91 -8.51 -5.35
CA HIS A 71 5.73 -8.46 -6.79
C HIS A 71 5.68 -9.91 -7.28
N ARG A 72 4.52 -10.56 -7.18
CA ARG A 72 4.34 -11.89 -7.75
C ARG A 72 4.34 -11.70 -9.26
N ILE A 73 5.54 -11.79 -9.85
CA ILE A 73 5.72 -12.02 -11.27
C ILE A 73 5.08 -13.40 -11.50
N LEU A 74 3.90 -13.41 -12.11
CA LEU A 74 3.29 -14.61 -12.68
C LEU A 74 3.84 -14.81 -14.09
#